data_AF-A0A5M3WWL4-F1
#
_entry.id   AF-A0A5M3WWL4-F1
#
_cell.length_a   1.000
_cell.length_b   1.000
_cell.length_c   1.000
_cell.angle_alpha   90.00
_cell.angle_beta   90.00
_cell.angle_gamma   90.00
#
_symmetry.space_group_name_H-M   'P 1'
#
loop_
_entity.id
_entity.type
_entity.pdbx_description
1 polymer ?
#
loop_
_entity_poly.entity_id
_entity_poly.type
_entity_poly.pdbx_seq_one_letter_code
_entity_poly.pdbx_strand_id
1 'polypeptide(L)'
;MTTPDRNRVQLPGISSRAYEHPADRSALVAMRSLSGFDSVLKRMSGLFSERRLRLMFLASAVRTSETQFRALYDMGRDSAYILDLHRIPEVYVQQSPRAYAMAIGFDEPFIVVSTGLLDLMDEEELRFVVGHETSHILSGHAVYGTMLQILTQLATRVAWIPLGYIGLRVIVAALEEWARKAEMSADRGGLLAGQDPDAALRALMKLAGGSRLHEMNIEAFLDQAREYDTAGDVRDGLLKVLNLLGTTHPFAVTRVAELDRWRRSGEYDAILAGNYPRREDDANAKISEEVKAAANSYRESWAQSQDPFIGVLRDVAEGAVNAGERIFNRFARREN
;
A
#
# COMPACT_ATOMS: atom_id res chain seq x y z
N MET A 1 -7.87 20.64 21.58
CA MET A 1 -6.60 20.58 22.32
C MET A 1 -5.58 20.05 21.34
N THR A 2 -4.66 20.89 20.88
CA THR A 2 -3.48 20.41 20.14
C THR A 2 -2.70 19.53 21.11
N THR A 3 -2.56 18.25 20.77
CA THR A 3 -1.72 17.32 21.53
C THR A 3 -0.33 17.96 21.65
N PRO A 4 0.35 17.93 22.81
CA PRO A 4 1.73 18.43 22.87
C PRO A 4 2.55 17.74 21.79
N ASP A 5 3.38 18.52 21.10
CA ASP A 5 4.19 18.05 19.98
C ASP A 5 4.98 16.81 20.43
N ARG A 6 4.61 15.63 19.92
CA ARG A 6 5.31 14.39 20.27
C ARG A 6 6.72 14.52 19.73
N ASN A 7 7.73 14.29 20.59
CA ASN A 7 9.09 14.09 20.12
C ASN A 7 9.14 12.81 19.30
N ARG A 8 9.01 12.95 17.98
CA ARG A 8 9.09 11.84 17.02
C ARG A 8 10.55 11.47 16.77
N VAL A 9 10.81 10.18 16.63
CA VAL A 9 12.14 9.64 16.36
C VAL A 9 12.41 9.80 14.87
N GLN A 10 13.57 10.32 14.54
CA GLN A 10 14.00 10.38 13.14
C GLN A 10 14.58 9.03 12.73
N LEU A 11 14.37 8.67 11.47
CA LEU A 11 14.85 7.42 10.89
C LEU A 11 15.89 7.73 9.80
N PRO A 12 17.06 8.29 10.16
CA PRO A 12 18.07 8.67 9.16
C PRO A 12 18.51 7.45 8.35
N GLY A 13 18.62 7.65 7.04
CA GLY A 13 19.02 6.62 6.08
C GLY A 13 18.01 5.49 5.89
N ILE A 14 16.79 5.57 6.42
CA ILE A 14 15.83 4.46 6.34
C ILE A 14 15.57 4.04 4.90
N SER A 15 15.71 2.74 4.63
CA SER A 15 15.29 2.14 3.37
C SER A 15 13.80 1.85 3.41
N SER A 16 13.11 2.00 2.28
CA SER A 16 11.70 1.64 2.17
C SER A 16 11.43 0.17 2.51
N ARG A 17 12.44 -0.69 2.30
CA ARG A 17 12.45 -2.12 2.68
C ARG A 17 12.21 -2.36 4.17
N ALA A 18 12.46 -1.36 5.02
CA ALA A 18 12.27 -1.46 6.47
C ALA A 18 10.79 -1.64 6.83
N TYR A 19 9.88 -1.03 6.08
CA TYR A 19 8.44 -1.05 6.37
C TYR A 19 7.61 -1.68 5.25
N GLU A 20 8.15 -1.84 4.04
CA GLU A 20 7.44 -2.44 2.93
C GLU A 20 6.91 -3.85 3.25
N HIS A 21 5.61 -4.02 3.02
CA HIS A 21 4.94 -5.28 3.17
C HIS A 21 5.63 -6.33 2.27
N PRO A 22 5.92 -7.55 2.75
CA PRO A 22 6.62 -8.55 1.93
C PRO A 22 5.92 -8.84 0.60
N ALA A 23 4.58 -8.92 0.59
CA ALA A 23 3.80 -9.11 -0.64
C ALA A 23 3.94 -7.96 -1.65
N ASP A 24 4.19 -6.73 -1.19
CA ASP A 24 4.43 -5.57 -2.06
C ASP A 24 5.77 -5.71 -2.79
N ARG A 25 6.86 -5.94 -2.04
CA ARG A 25 8.19 -6.24 -2.60
C ARG A 25 8.15 -7.38 -3.62
N SER A 26 7.40 -8.43 -3.29
CA SER A 26 7.21 -9.60 -4.16
C SER A 26 6.50 -9.25 -5.46
N ALA A 27 5.39 -8.51 -5.36
CA ALA A 27 4.58 -8.15 -6.49
C ALA A 27 5.35 -7.22 -7.45
N LEU A 28 6.19 -6.32 -6.92
CA LEU A 28 7.07 -5.50 -7.75
C LEU A 28 8.10 -6.33 -8.53
N VAL A 29 8.75 -7.31 -7.88
CA VAL A 29 9.68 -8.25 -8.54
C VAL A 29 8.95 -9.07 -9.61
N ALA A 30 7.76 -9.58 -9.30
CA ALA A 30 6.94 -10.33 -10.24
C ALA A 30 6.54 -9.47 -11.45
N MET A 31 6.13 -8.22 -11.25
CA MET A 31 5.80 -7.30 -12.34
C MET A 31 7.00 -7.00 -13.24
N ARG A 32 8.18 -6.75 -12.66
CA ARG A 32 9.42 -6.51 -13.43
C ARG A 32 9.88 -7.74 -14.23
N SER A 33 9.48 -8.94 -13.80
CA SER A 33 9.77 -10.17 -14.56
C SER A 33 8.89 -10.35 -15.80
N LEU A 34 7.81 -9.56 -15.95
CA LEU A 34 6.93 -9.62 -17.12
C LEU A 34 7.64 -9.03 -18.35
N SER A 35 7.73 -9.83 -19.42
CA SER A 35 8.28 -9.40 -20.70
C SER A 35 7.58 -8.14 -21.23
N GLY A 36 8.36 -7.08 -21.49
CA GLY A 36 7.87 -5.83 -22.09
C GLY A 36 7.39 -4.76 -21.10
N PHE A 37 7.39 -5.04 -19.79
CA PHE A 37 6.98 -4.07 -18.75
C PHE A 37 7.82 -2.79 -18.79
N ASP A 38 9.15 -2.90 -18.85
CA ASP A 38 10.06 -1.74 -18.91
C ASP A 38 9.88 -0.90 -20.19
N SER A 39 9.51 -1.53 -21.30
CA SER A 39 9.22 -0.84 -22.56
C SER A 39 7.92 -0.05 -22.48
N VAL A 40 6.90 -0.61 -21.82
CA VAL A 40 5.65 0.11 -21.51
C VAL A 40 5.94 1.27 -20.58
N LEU A 41 6.69 1.05 -19.49
CA LEU A 41 7.12 2.08 -18.54
C LEU A 41 7.81 3.25 -19.23
N LYS A 42 8.81 2.98 -20.06
CA LYS A 42 9.61 4.01 -20.74
C LYS A 42 8.81 4.78 -21.79
N ARG A 43 7.90 4.12 -22.50
CA ARG A 43 7.00 4.80 -23.46
C ARG A 43 5.96 5.65 -22.75
N MET A 44 5.46 5.16 -21.61
CA MET A 44 4.52 5.87 -20.76
C MET A 44 5.18 7.13 -20.18
N SER A 45 6.35 7.04 -19.54
CA SER A 45 7.02 8.21 -18.96
C SER A 45 7.24 9.34 -19.98
N GLY A 46 7.53 9.02 -21.24
CA GLY A 46 7.65 10.01 -22.32
C GLY A 46 6.34 10.61 -22.84
N LEU A 47 5.19 9.97 -22.61
CA LEU A 47 3.85 10.46 -23.00
C LEU A 47 3.22 11.36 -21.92
N PHE A 48 3.76 11.35 -20.69
CA PHE A 48 3.21 12.12 -19.58
C PHE A 48 4.04 13.35 -19.29
N SER A 49 3.41 14.51 -19.41
CA SER A 49 4.00 15.75 -18.95
C SER A 49 3.67 15.90 -17.46
N GLU A 50 4.58 15.50 -16.57
CA GLU A 50 4.49 15.83 -15.14
C GLU A 50 4.23 17.34 -14.94
N ARG A 51 4.86 18.16 -15.78
CA ARG A 51 4.61 19.60 -15.86
C ARG A 51 3.14 19.95 -16.11
N ARG A 52 2.42 19.22 -16.97
CA ARG A 52 0.98 19.45 -17.21
C ARG A 52 0.16 19.13 -15.96
N LEU A 53 0.44 18.02 -15.27
CA LEU A 53 -0.25 17.67 -14.01
C LEU A 53 0.01 18.72 -12.93
N ARG A 54 1.26 19.14 -12.76
CA ARG A 54 1.62 20.20 -11.81
C ARG A 54 0.92 21.52 -12.14
N LEU A 55 0.89 21.94 -13.40
CA LEU A 55 0.16 23.13 -13.84
C LEU A 55 -1.35 23.02 -13.58
N MET A 56 -1.93 21.84 -13.74
CA MET A 56 -3.34 21.59 -13.45
C MET A 56 -3.63 21.82 -11.95
N PHE A 57 -2.84 21.25 -11.05
CA PHE A 57 -3.02 21.45 -9.60
C PHE A 57 -2.68 22.87 -9.17
N LEU A 58 -1.65 23.49 -9.73
CA LEU A 58 -1.34 24.90 -9.47
C LEU A 58 -2.50 25.83 -9.85
N ALA A 59 -3.27 25.48 -10.88
CA ALA A 59 -4.42 26.25 -11.33
C ALA A 59 -5.75 25.91 -10.61
N SER A 60 -5.87 24.73 -10.00
CA SER A 60 -7.16 24.20 -9.49
C SER A 60 -7.16 23.77 -8.02
N ALA A 61 -6.03 23.86 -7.33
CA ALA A 61 -5.86 23.52 -5.92
C ALA A 61 -5.05 24.59 -5.18
N VAL A 62 -5.12 24.59 -3.85
CA VAL A 62 -4.37 25.52 -3.01
C VAL A 62 -3.06 24.88 -2.57
N ARG A 63 -1.93 25.45 -3.00
CA ARG A 63 -0.61 24.98 -2.57
C ARG A 63 -0.36 25.37 -1.11
N THR A 64 0.00 24.43 -0.26
CA THR A 64 0.35 24.72 1.14
C THR A 64 1.67 25.50 1.24
N SER A 65 1.80 26.35 2.25
CA SER A 65 3.02 27.12 2.52
C SER A 65 3.07 27.56 3.99
N GLU A 66 4.12 28.29 4.36
CA GLU A 66 4.22 28.94 5.67
C GLU A 66 3.06 29.90 5.98
N THR A 67 2.33 30.37 4.96
CA THR A 67 1.26 31.37 5.07
C THR A 67 -0.13 30.83 4.74
N GLN A 68 -0.26 29.59 4.27
CA GLN A 68 -1.56 28.97 3.98
C GLN A 68 -1.52 27.47 4.28
N PHE A 69 -2.52 26.97 5.01
CA PHE A 69 -2.53 25.58 5.50
C PHE A 69 -1.22 25.19 6.23
N ARG A 70 -0.75 26.09 7.11
CA ARG A 70 0.56 25.97 7.79
C ARG A 70 0.77 24.62 8.47
N ALA A 71 -0.23 24.14 9.22
CA ALA A 71 -0.14 22.85 9.91
C ALA A 71 0.12 21.70 8.91
N LEU A 72 -0.61 21.65 7.80
CA LEU A 72 -0.43 20.63 6.77
C LEU A 72 0.93 20.76 6.05
N TYR A 73 1.38 22.00 5.83
CA TYR A 73 2.72 22.28 5.29
C TYR A 73 3.81 21.72 6.20
N ASP A 74 3.71 21.98 7.51
CA ASP A 74 4.66 21.47 8.51
C ASP A 74 4.60 19.94 8.61
N MET A 75 3.41 19.32 8.60
CA MET A 75 3.27 17.85 8.58
C MET A 75 3.99 17.18 7.39
N GLY A 76 3.93 17.79 6.20
CA GLY A 76 4.64 17.29 5.02
C GLY A 76 6.17 17.38 5.17
N ARG A 77 6.65 18.47 5.78
CA ARG A 77 8.08 18.63 6.10
C ARG A 77 8.53 17.65 7.18
N ASP A 78 7.74 17.49 8.23
CA ASP A 78 8.01 16.58 9.35
C ASP A 78 8.09 15.13 8.85
N SER A 79 7.12 14.71 8.02
CA SER A 79 7.10 13.36 7.46
C SER A 79 8.31 13.10 6.56
N ALA A 80 8.66 14.06 5.69
CA ALA A 80 9.85 13.98 4.86
C ALA A 80 11.13 13.92 5.70
N TYR A 81 11.19 14.67 6.80
CA TYR A 81 12.34 14.66 7.70
C TYR A 81 12.47 13.35 8.49
N ILE A 82 11.37 12.84 9.05
CA ILE A 82 11.34 11.58 9.81
C ILE A 82 11.71 10.39 8.94
N LEU A 83 11.17 10.31 7.72
CA LEU A 83 11.45 9.25 6.76
C LEU A 83 12.70 9.52 5.89
N ASP A 84 13.49 10.54 6.23
CA ASP A 84 14.73 10.92 5.55
C ASP A 84 14.58 11.04 4.01
N LEU A 85 13.51 11.68 3.56
CA LEU A 85 13.23 11.90 2.15
C LEU A 85 14.15 13.00 1.59
N HIS A 86 14.85 12.73 0.49
CA HIS A 86 15.82 13.67 -0.09
C HIS A 86 15.21 15.00 -0.56
N ARG A 87 13.93 14.98 -0.93
CA ARG A 87 13.18 16.17 -1.36
C ARG A 87 11.87 16.22 -0.61
N ILE A 88 11.56 17.37 -0.03
CA ILE A 88 10.28 17.62 0.62
C ILE A 88 9.21 17.76 -0.48
N PRO A 89 8.17 16.92 -0.49
CA PRO A 89 7.13 17.00 -1.51
C PRO A 89 6.28 18.26 -1.30
N GLU A 90 5.84 18.86 -2.41
CA GLU A 90 4.81 19.88 -2.34
C GLU A 90 3.50 19.25 -1.86
N VAL A 91 2.71 19.97 -1.07
CA VAL A 91 1.36 19.52 -0.67
C VAL A 91 0.33 20.51 -1.21
N TYR A 92 -0.72 20.00 -1.83
CA TYR A 92 -1.86 20.77 -2.36
C TYR A 92 -3.15 20.36 -1.67
N VAL A 93 -4.05 21.32 -1.44
CA VAL A 93 -5.40 21.10 -0.96
C VAL A 93 -6.38 21.26 -2.11
N GLN A 94 -7.09 20.20 -2.46
CA GLN A 94 -8.08 20.19 -3.52
C GLN A 94 -9.49 20.22 -2.93
N GLN A 95 -10.35 21.08 -3.48
CA GLN A 95 -11.76 21.10 -3.09
C GLN A 95 -12.44 19.80 -3.54
N SER A 96 -12.90 19.01 -2.57
CA SER A 96 -13.73 17.83 -2.80
C SER A 96 -14.38 17.39 -1.50
N PRO A 97 -15.68 17.04 -1.50
CA PRO A 97 -16.34 16.52 -0.31
C PRO A 97 -15.92 15.07 0.01
N ARG A 98 -15.27 14.37 -0.93
CA ARG A 98 -14.78 13.01 -0.70
C ARG A 98 -13.46 13.08 0.06
N ALA A 99 -13.33 12.32 1.14
CA ALA A 99 -12.08 12.20 1.89
C ALA A 99 -11.07 11.32 1.11
N TYR A 100 -9.95 11.92 0.69
CA TYR A 100 -8.82 11.21 0.10
C TYR A 100 -7.53 12.03 0.22
N ALA A 101 -6.40 11.33 0.13
CA ALA A 101 -5.12 11.89 -0.21
C ALA A 101 -4.48 11.05 -1.33
N MET A 102 -3.45 11.57 -1.99
CA MET A 102 -2.66 10.81 -2.96
C MET A 102 -1.30 11.47 -3.23
N ALA A 103 -0.26 10.65 -3.36
CA ALA A 103 1.01 11.00 -3.95
C ALA A 103 0.97 10.83 -5.48
N ILE A 104 1.25 11.92 -6.22
CA ILE A 104 1.18 11.96 -7.69
C ILE A 104 2.53 12.41 -8.24
N GLY A 105 3.01 11.76 -9.30
CA GLY A 105 4.18 12.20 -10.06
C GLY A 105 5.23 11.11 -10.25
N PHE A 106 6.29 11.46 -11.00
CA PHE A 106 7.38 10.53 -11.32
C PHE A 106 8.71 11.03 -10.75
N ASP A 107 9.21 12.16 -11.24
CA ASP A 107 10.53 12.70 -10.87
C ASP A 107 10.44 13.60 -9.62
N GLU A 108 9.40 14.44 -9.55
CA GLU A 108 9.14 15.33 -8.43
C GLU A 108 7.73 15.12 -7.88
N PRO A 109 7.44 13.95 -7.28
CA PRO A 109 6.11 13.67 -6.79
C PRO A 109 5.66 14.67 -5.71
N PHE A 110 4.37 14.95 -5.69
CA PHE A 110 3.72 15.87 -4.76
C PHE A 110 2.47 15.20 -4.17
N ILE A 111 2.02 15.69 -3.02
CA ILE A 111 0.87 15.16 -2.29
C ILE A 111 -0.34 16.06 -2.55
N VAL A 112 -1.49 15.44 -2.76
CA VAL A 112 -2.79 16.14 -2.84
C VAL A 112 -3.67 15.63 -1.71
N VAL A 113 -4.28 16.55 -0.97
CA VAL A 113 -5.20 16.26 0.12
C VAL A 113 -6.55 16.91 -0.19
N SER A 114 -7.65 16.20 0.00
CA SER A 114 -8.97 16.79 -0.21
C SER A 114 -9.48 17.58 1.00
N THR A 115 -10.33 18.58 0.76
CA THR A 115 -11.02 19.28 1.87
C THR A 115 -11.83 18.32 2.74
N GLY A 116 -12.50 17.33 2.15
CA GLY A 116 -13.26 16.33 2.90
C GLY A 116 -12.41 15.46 3.84
N LEU A 117 -11.12 15.27 3.53
CA LEU A 117 -10.21 14.59 4.46
C LEU A 117 -9.82 15.50 5.63
N LEU A 118 -9.54 16.78 5.35
CA LEU A 118 -9.22 17.77 6.37
C LEU A 118 -10.39 17.98 7.36
N ASP A 119 -11.63 17.88 6.88
CA ASP A 119 -12.83 17.97 7.72
C ASP A 119 -13.07 16.70 8.56
N LEU A 120 -12.54 15.55 8.12
CA LEU A 120 -12.76 14.24 8.74
C LEU A 120 -11.73 13.92 9.84
N MET A 121 -10.48 14.31 9.61
CA MET A 121 -9.33 13.87 10.40
C MET A 121 -8.89 14.93 11.42
N ASP A 122 -8.46 14.47 12.59
CA ASP A 122 -7.73 15.30 13.55
C ASP A 122 -6.26 15.48 13.13
N GLU A 123 -5.50 16.25 13.92
CA GLU A 123 -4.11 16.59 13.59
C GLU A 123 -3.18 15.36 13.52
N GLU A 124 -3.33 14.40 14.43
CA GLU A 124 -2.48 13.20 14.48
C GLU A 124 -2.90 12.18 13.42
N GLU A 125 -4.20 12.07 13.15
CA GLU A 125 -4.74 11.28 12.04
C GLU A 125 -4.28 11.85 10.68
N LEU A 126 -4.21 13.17 10.53
CA LEU A 126 -3.65 13.81 9.33
C LEU A 126 -2.14 13.57 9.20
N ARG A 127 -1.38 13.57 10.30
CA ARG A 127 0.06 13.21 10.28
C ARG A 127 0.26 11.78 9.79
N PHE A 128 -0.58 10.84 10.24
CA PHE A 128 -0.58 9.48 9.71
C PHE A 128 -0.84 9.46 8.20
N VAL A 129 -1.86 10.17 7.70
CA VAL A 129 -2.17 10.19 6.26
C VAL A 129 -1.07 10.87 5.43
N VAL A 130 -0.52 12.00 5.88
CA VAL A 130 0.58 12.67 5.16
C VAL A 130 1.84 11.81 5.17
N GLY A 131 2.11 11.12 6.29
CA GLY A 131 3.17 10.13 6.40
C GLY A 131 2.97 8.96 5.44
N HIS A 132 1.74 8.47 5.31
CA HIS A 132 1.36 7.42 4.36
C HIS A 132 1.67 7.84 2.92
N GLU A 133 1.24 9.03 2.50
CA GLU A 133 1.55 9.53 1.15
C GLU A 133 3.05 9.78 0.94
N THR A 134 3.76 10.25 1.97
CA THR A 134 5.22 10.43 1.94
C THR A 134 5.94 9.08 1.76
N SER A 135 5.43 8.03 2.40
CA SER A 135 6.00 6.69 2.26
C SER A 135 5.74 6.06 0.88
N HIS A 136 4.63 6.40 0.21
CA HIS A 136 4.43 6.08 -1.20
C HIS A 136 5.49 6.73 -2.09
N ILE A 137 5.92 7.95 -1.78
CA ILE A 137 6.99 8.62 -2.50
C ILE A 137 8.33 7.91 -2.24
N LEU A 138 8.65 7.61 -0.98
CA LEU A 138 9.90 6.94 -0.62
C LEU A 138 10.03 5.54 -1.25
N SER A 139 8.95 4.76 -1.27
CA SER A 139 8.89 3.43 -1.90
C SER A 139 8.76 3.47 -3.43
N GLY A 140 8.67 4.66 -4.04
CA GLY A 140 8.48 4.79 -5.49
C GLY A 140 7.08 4.36 -5.98
N HIS A 141 6.10 4.24 -5.08
CA HIS A 141 4.74 3.81 -5.39
C HIS A 141 3.96 4.86 -6.20
N ALA A 142 4.25 6.16 -6.02
CA ALA A 142 3.57 7.26 -6.70
C ALA A 142 3.60 7.13 -8.23
N VAL A 143 4.71 6.62 -8.78
CA VAL A 143 4.92 6.31 -10.20
C VAL A 143 3.85 5.34 -10.70
N TYR A 144 3.70 4.21 -10.02
CA TYR A 144 2.83 3.11 -10.44
C TYR A 144 1.35 3.41 -10.15
N GLY A 145 1.03 4.14 -9.07
CA GLY A 145 -0.32 4.64 -8.82
C GLY A 145 -0.80 5.55 -9.95
N THR A 146 0.06 6.49 -10.38
CA THR A 146 -0.19 7.35 -11.54
C THR A 146 -0.43 6.51 -12.82
N MET A 147 0.40 5.49 -13.04
CA MET A 147 0.24 4.58 -14.19
C MET A 147 -1.06 3.79 -14.15
N LEU A 148 -1.45 3.23 -13.00
CA LEU A 148 -2.68 2.46 -12.86
C LEU A 148 -3.89 3.32 -13.21
N GLN A 149 -3.93 4.57 -12.73
CA GLN A 149 -5.00 5.51 -13.07
C GLN A 149 -5.11 5.73 -14.59
N ILE A 150 -3.97 5.87 -15.27
CA ILE A 150 -3.90 6.06 -16.72
C ILE A 150 -4.36 4.79 -17.47
N LEU A 151 -3.81 3.63 -17.12
CA LEU A 151 -4.12 2.36 -17.78
C LEU A 151 -5.59 1.98 -17.59
N THR A 152 -6.15 2.27 -16.42
CA THR A 152 -7.58 2.07 -16.15
C THR A 152 -8.43 2.95 -17.08
N GLN A 153 -8.10 4.24 -17.21
CA GLN A 153 -8.80 5.13 -18.15
C GLN A 153 -8.65 4.69 -19.61
N LEU A 154 -7.47 4.21 -20.00
CA LEU A 154 -7.24 3.69 -21.34
C LEU A 154 -8.06 2.42 -21.59
N ALA A 155 -8.09 1.49 -20.63
CA ALA A 155 -8.86 0.25 -20.69
C ALA A 155 -10.35 0.52 -20.94
N THR A 156 -10.92 1.51 -20.26
CA THR A 156 -12.30 1.95 -20.50
C THR A 156 -12.50 2.46 -21.93
N ARG A 157 -11.55 3.21 -22.49
CA ARG A 157 -11.65 3.77 -23.86
C ARG A 157 -11.50 2.73 -24.97
N VAL A 158 -10.75 1.66 -24.74
CA VAL A 158 -10.51 0.60 -25.73
C VAL A 158 -11.33 -0.67 -25.48
N ALA A 159 -12.27 -0.63 -24.54
CA ALA A 159 -13.10 -1.78 -24.15
C ALA A 159 -13.89 -2.41 -25.32
N TRP A 160 -14.10 -1.65 -26.41
CA TRP A 160 -14.75 -2.13 -27.63
C TRP A 160 -13.88 -3.04 -28.51
N ILE A 161 -12.57 -3.18 -28.23
CA ILE A 161 -11.63 -4.06 -28.95
C ILE A 161 -11.43 -5.36 -28.12
N PRO A 162 -12.03 -6.51 -28.51
CA PRO A 162 -12.16 -7.68 -27.63
C PRO A 162 -10.82 -8.27 -27.15
N LEU A 163 -9.84 -8.47 -28.05
CA LEU A 163 -8.56 -9.09 -27.71
C LEU A 163 -7.61 -8.13 -26.97
N GLY A 164 -7.60 -6.84 -27.35
CA GLY A 164 -6.79 -5.83 -26.65
C GLY A 164 -7.28 -5.56 -25.23
N TYR A 165 -8.59 -5.65 -25.01
CA TYR A 165 -9.20 -5.45 -23.70
C TYR A 165 -8.83 -6.54 -22.70
N ILE A 166 -8.84 -7.83 -23.08
CA ILE A 166 -8.51 -8.94 -22.16
C ILE A 166 -7.07 -8.82 -21.67
N GLY A 167 -6.10 -8.62 -22.57
CA GLY A 167 -4.69 -8.46 -22.20
C GLY A 167 -4.47 -7.26 -21.29
N LEU A 168 -5.09 -6.12 -21.59
CA LEU A 168 -5.00 -4.92 -20.76
C LEU A 168 -5.68 -5.10 -19.40
N ARG A 169 -6.79 -5.83 -19.31
CA ARG A 169 -7.47 -6.13 -18.03
C ARG A 169 -6.64 -7.01 -17.12
N VAL A 170 -5.86 -7.96 -17.65
CA VAL A 170 -4.92 -8.75 -16.84
C VAL A 170 -3.84 -7.86 -16.21
N ILE A 171 -3.27 -6.93 -17.01
CA ILE A 171 -2.29 -5.97 -16.51
C ILE A 171 -2.89 -5.06 -15.45
N VAL A 172 -4.08 -4.52 -15.70
CA VAL A 172 -4.80 -3.66 -14.74
C VAL A 172 -5.09 -4.42 -13.45
N ALA A 173 -5.58 -5.67 -13.51
CA ALA A 173 -5.86 -6.47 -12.32
C ALA A 173 -4.58 -6.77 -11.51
N ALA A 174 -3.45 -7.03 -12.17
CA ALA A 174 -2.17 -7.22 -11.51
C ALA A 174 -1.69 -5.94 -10.80
N LEU A 175 -1.84 -4.78 -11.46
CA LEU A 175 -1.51 -3.48 -10.88
C LEU A 175 -2.47 -3.11 -9.74
N GLU A 176 -3.76 -3.44 -9.83
CA GLU A 176 -4.74 -3.27 -8.75
C GLU A 176 -4.36 -4.12 -7.53
N GLU A 177 -3.95 -5.37 -7.72
CA GLU A 177 -3.47 -6.21 -6.63
C GLU A 177 -2.19 -5.67 -6.00
N TRP A 178 -1.22 -5.24 -6.82
CA TRP A 178 -0.02 -4.61 -6.32
C TRP A 178 -0.33 -3.33 -5.54
N ALA A 179 -1.21 -2.47 -6.07
CA ALA A 179 -1.65 -1.24 -5.40
C ALA A 179 -2.23 -1.55 -4.01
N ARG A 180 -3.07 -2.59 -3.89
CA ARG A 180 -3.59 -3.04 -2.60
C ARG A 180 -2.50 -3.47 -1.62
N LYS A 181 -1.38 -4.04 -2.07
CA LYS A 181 -0.24 -4.37 -1.19
C LYS A 181 0.60 -3.15 -0.84
N ALA A 182 0.77 -2.23 -1.79
CA ALA A 182 1.47 -0.96 -1.58
C ALA A 182 0.79 -0.11 -0.50
N GLU A 183 -0.55 -0.16 -0.39
CA GLU A 183 -1.29 0.49 0.71
C GLU A 183 -0.88 -0.02 2.09
N MET A 184 -0.62 -1.33 2.23
CA MET A 184 -0.19 -1.92 3.51
C MET A 184 1.22 -1.47 3.88
N SER A 185 2.12 -1.35 2.89
CA SER A 185 3.44 -0.74 3.08
C SER A 185 3.30 0.71 3.53
N ALA A 186 2.42 1.47 2.87
CA ALA A 186 2.24 2.87 3.15
C ALA A 186 1.54 3.13 4.49
N ASP A 187 0.66 2.23 4.97
CA ASP A 187 0.12 2.27 6.34
C ASP A 187 1.24 2.16 7.39
N ARG A 188 2.21 1.26 7.16
CA ARG A 188 3.36 1.11 8.06
C ARG A 188 4.25 2.35 8.02
N GLY A 189 4.51 2.89 6.83
CA GLY A 189 5.26 4.14 6.67
C GLY A 189 4.56 5.35 7.30
N GLY A 190 3.24 5.44 7.17
CA GLY A 190 2.41 6.46 7.84
C GLY A 190 2.46 6.35 9.35
N LEU A 191 2.43 5.13 9.89
CA LEU A 191 2.60 4.90 11.33
C LEU A 191 4.00 5.27 11.81
N LEU A 192 5.05 5.00 11.04
CA LEU A 192 6.42 5.42 11.36
C LEU A 192 6.58 6.95 11.36
N ALA A 193 5.95 7.63 10.39
CA ALA A 193 5.98 9.09 10.33
C ALA A 193 5.14 9.75 11.43
N GLY A 194 3.96 9.21 11.74
CA GLY A 194 3.07 9.75 12.78
C GLY A 194 3.48 9.39 14.20
N GLN A 195 4.03 8.18 14.39
CA GLN A 195 4.36 7.56 15.68
C GLN A 195 3.23 7.58 16.71
N ASP A 196 1.99 7.46 16.24
CA ASP A 196 0.81 7.34 17.08
C ASP A 196 -0.08 6.19 16.59
N PRO A 197 0.09 4.97 17.15
CA PRO A 197 -0.72 3.81 16.79
C PRO A 197 -2.22 4.06 16.88
N ASP A 198 -2.67 4.76 17.92
CA ASP A 198 -4.09 5.01 18.13
C ASP A 198 -4.64 5.94 17.04
N ALA A 199 -3.89 6.98 16.65
CA ALA A 199 -4.29 7.88 15.57
C ALA A 199 -4.32 7.15 14.21
N ALA A 200 -3.35 6.29 13.94
CA ALA A 200 -3.32 5.50 12.71
C ALA A 200 -4.54 4.57 12.59
N LEU A 201 -4.86 3.83 13.65
CA LEU A 201 -6.03 2.94 13.68
C LEU A 201 -7.35 3.72 13.60
N ARG A 202 -7.46 4.88 14.29
CA ARG A 202 -8.63 5.76 14.18
C ARG A 202 -8.80 6.33 12.79
N ALA A 203 -7.73 6.77 12.13
CA ALA A 203 -7.78 7.32 10.78
C ALA A 203 -8.35 6.29 9.80
N LEU A 204 -7.85 5.05 9.83
CA LEU A 204 -8.38 3.96 9.01
C LEU A 204 -9.85 3.63 9.33
N MET A 205 -10.22 3.60 10.61
CA MET A 205 -11.62 3.39 11.02
C MET A 205 -12.54 4.52 10.53
N LYS A 206 -12.09 5.78 10.58
CA LYS A 206 -12.83 6.95 10.05
C LYS A 206 -13.01 6.93 8.54
N LEU A 207 -12.07 6.35 7.79
CA LEU A 207 -12.26 6.14 6.34
C LEU A 207 -13.44 5.19 6.05
N ALA A 208 -13.79 4.30 6.96
CA ALA A 208 -14.97 3.44 6.85
C ALA A 208 -16.25 4.06 7.44
N GLY A 209 -16.16 4.63 8.65
CA GLY A 209 -17.32 5.04 9.46
C GLY A 209 -17.60 6.54 9.50
N GLY A 210 -16.73 7.39 8.95
CA GLY A 210 -16.89 8.84 8.97
C GLY A 210 -16.54 9.50 10.31
N SER A 211 -17.07 10.69 10.56
CA SER A 211 -16.63 11.58 11.66
C SER A 211 -17.21 11.26 13.04
N ARG A 212 -18.15 10.31 13.14
CA ARG A 212 -18.84 9.96 14.41
C ARG A 212 -18.00 9.06 15.31
N LEU A 213 -16.77 9.48 15.60
CA LEU A 213 -15.81 8.69 16.37
C LEU A 213 -16.33 8.29 17.77
N HIS A 214 -17.14 9.11 18.41
CA HIS A 214 -17.75 8.80 19.72
C HIS A 214 -18.76 7.65 19.67
N GLU A 215 -19.25 7.26 18.49
CA GLU A 215 -20.10 6.09 18.28
C GLU A 215 -19.30 4.86 17.81
N MET A 216 -17.98 4.99 17.61
CA MET A 216 -17.12 3.93 17.09
C MET A 216 -16.13 3.43 18.15
N ASN A 217 -15.73 2.17 18.05
CA ASN A 217 -14.77 1.54 18.96
C ASN A 217 -13.75 0.71 18.15
N ILE A 218 -12.46 0.96 18.37
CA ILE A 218 -11.37 0.33 17.62
C ILE A 218 -11.31 -1.18 17.85
N GLU A 219 -11.51 -1.64 19.08
CA GLU A 219 -11.49 -3.08 19.40
C GLU A 219 -12.66 -3.80 18.71
N ALA A 220 -13.85 -3.19 18.70
CA ALA A 220 -15.00 -3.73 17.95
C ALA A 220 -14.74 -3.75 16.43
N PHE A 221 -14.02 -2.75 15.89
CA PHE A 221 -13.62 -2.73 14.48
C PHE A 221 -12.54 -3.79 14.16
N LEU A 222 -11.64 -4.09 15.10
CA LEU A 222 -10.69 -5.20 15.02
C LEU A 222 -11.39 -6.56 15.14
N ASP A 223 -12.43 -6.68 15.97
CA ASP A 223 -13.31 -7.86 16.01
C ASP A 223 -14.01 -8.05 14.66
N GLN A 224 -14.54 -6.99 14.06
CA GLN A 224 -15.11 -7.02 12.71
C GLN A 224 -14.08 -7.48 11.67
N ALA A 225 -12.81 -7.10 11.79
CA ALA A 225 -11.76 -7.57 10.90
C ALA A 225 -11.46 -9.06 11.09
N ARG A 226 -11.47 -9.56 12.35
CA ARG A 226 -11.37 -11.01 12.64
C ARG A 226 -12.55 -11.78 12.07
N GLU A 227 -13.77 -11.24 12.21
CA GLU A 227 -14.95 -11.80 11.59
C GLU A 227 -14.78 -11.83 10.07
N TYR A 228 -14.39 -10.73 9.42
CA TYR A 228 -14.21 -10.70 7.96
C TYR A 228 -13.16 -11.72 7.46
N ASP A 229 -12.06 -11.93 8.19
CA ASP A 229 -11.04 -12.94 7.84
C ASP A 229 -11.56 -14.37 8.00
N THR A 230 -12.24 -14.65 9.11
CA THR A 230 -12.75 -15.99 9.47
C THR A 230 -14.11 -16.32 8.85
N ALA A 231 -14.84 -15.32 8.37
CA ALA A 231 -16.25 -15.46 8.00
C ALA A 231 -16.40 -16.26 6.71
N GLY A 232 -17.27 -17.26 6.82
CA GLY A 232 -18.02 -17.82 5.70
C GLY A 232 -17.61 -19.22 5.28
N ASP A 233 -18.20 -19.70 4.20
CA ASP A 233 -17.79 -20.92 3.51
C ASP A 233 -16.92 -20.59 2.27
N VAL A 234 -16.58 -21.59 1.46
CA VAL A 234 -15.79 -21.43 0.23
C VAL A 234 -16.39 -20.39 -0.74
N ARG A 235 -17.73 -20.25 -0.75
CA ARG A 235 -18.42 -19.25 -1.59
C ARG A 235 -18.15 -17.85 -1.08
N ASP A 236 -18.12 -17.64 0.23
CA ASP A 236 -17.84 -16.34 0.82
C ASP A 236 -16.41 -15.89 0.52
N GLY A 237 -15.43 -16.81 0.54
CA GLY A 237 -14.07 -16.50 0.08
C GLY A 237 -14.02 -16.07 -1.40
N LEU A 238 -14.79 -16.73 -2.27
CA LEU A 238 -14.94 -16.28 -3.67
C LEU A 238 -15.60 -14.90 -3.76
N LEU A 239 -16.62 -14.63 -2.95
CA LEU A 239 -17.28 -13.32 -2.90
C LEU A 239 -16.31 -12.22 -2.42
N LYS A 240 -15.45 -12.49 -1.45
CA LYS A 240 -14.38 -11.56 -1.02
C LYS A 240 -13.45 -11.22 -2.19
N VAL A 241 -13.02 -12.22 -2.97
CA VAL A 241 -12.19 -11.99 -4.18
C VAL A 241 -12.95 -11.13 -5.20
N LEU A 242 -14.22 -11.44 -5.46
CA LEU A 242 -15.05 -10.68 -6.40
C LEU A 242 -15.26 -9.23 -5.95
N ASN A 243 -15.41 -8.98 -4.64
CA ASN A 243 -15.55 -7.65 -4.06
C ASN A 243 -14.28 -6.79 -4.21
N LEU A 244 -13.11 -7.42 -4.37
CA LEU A 244 -11.85 -6.70 -4.57
C LEU A 244 -11.61 -6.31 -6.05
N LEU A 245 -12.32 -6.91 -7.00
CA LEU A 245 -12.15 -6.61 -8.42
C LEU A 245 -12.48 -5.13 -8.73
N GLY A 246 -11.57 -4.41 -9.36
CA GLY A 246 -11.75 -2.99 -9.67
C GLY A 246 -11.51 -2.03 -8.50
N THR A 247 -11.04 -2.52 -7.35
CA THR A 247 -10.65 -1.68 -6.21
C THR A 247 -9.14 -1.45 -6.21
N THR A 248 -8.69 -0.25 -5.88
CA THR A 248 -7.25 0.07 -5.76
C THR A 248 -6.75 0.06 -4.32
N HIS A 249 -7.67 0.14 -3.36
CA HIS A 249 -7.35 0.14 -1.93
C HIS A 249 -8.02 -1.07 -1.27
N PRO A 250 -7.35 -1.75 -0.32
CA PRO A 250 -8.01 -2.76 0.50
C PRO A 250 -9.10 -2.13 1.37
N PHE A 251 -10.04 -2.94 1.84
CA PHE A 251 -11.02 -2.49 2.82
C PHE A 251 -10.33 -2.03 4.11
N ALA A 252 -10.88 -1.00 4.75
CA ALA A 252 -10.32 -0.41 5.97
C ALA A 252 -10.13 -1.45 7.09
N VAL A 253 -11.05 -2.39 7.25
CA VAL A 253 -10.94 -3.50 8.22
C VAL A 253 -9.68 -4.34 7.99
N THR A 254 -9.34 -4.63 6.74
CA THR A 254 -8.12 -5.37 6.38
C THR A 254 -6.88 -4.55 6.69
N ARG A 255 -6.88 -3.25 6.36
CA ARG A 255 -5.75 -2.35 6.65
C ARG A 255 -5.49 -2.21 8.15
N VAL A 256 -6.54 -2.03 8.94
CA VAL A 256 -6.47 -1.94 10.42
C VAL A 256 -5.88 -3.22 11.01
N ALA A 257 -6.35 -4.40 10.56
CA ALA A 257 -5.83 -5.67 11.04
C ALA A 257 -4.36 -5.90 10.69
N GLU A 258 -3.94 -5.59 9.45
CA GLU A 258 -2.55 -5.74 9.04
C GLU A 258 -1.60 -4.78 9.76
N LEU A 259 -2.03 -3.53 9.97
CA LEU A 259 -1.24 -2.55 10.70
C LEU A 259 -1.11 -2.91 12.18
N ASP A 260 -2.20 -3.33 12.83
CA ASP A 260 -2.16 -3.78 14.23
C ASP A 260 -1.31 -5.06 14.38
N ARG A 261 -1.41 -5.99 13.44
CA ARG A 261 -0.56 -7.21 13.41
C ARG A 261 0.93 -6.85 13.33
N TRP A 262 1.31 -5.98 12.40
CA TRP A 262 2.70 -5.56 12.23
C TRP A 262 3.24 -4.83 13.46
N ARG A 263 2.43 -3.96 14.06
CA ARG A 263 2.79 -3.31 15.31
C ARG A 263 3.03 -4.33 16.43
N ARG A 264 2.14 -5.31 16.58
CA ARG A 264 2.23 -6.36 17.62
C ARG A 264 3.36 -7.37 17.38
N SER A 265 3.89 -7.48 16.16
CA SER A 265 5.04 -8.36 15.89
C SER A 265 6.35 -7.84 16.50
N GLY A 266 6.39 -6.56 16.91
CA GLY A 266 7.57 -5.90 17.47
C GLY A 266 8.51 -5.29 16.41
N GLU A 267 8.22 -5.48 15.12
CA GLU A 267 8.99 -4.86 14.04
C GLU A 267 8.92 -3.33 14.08
N TYR A 268 7.74 -2.77 14.33
CA TYR A 268 7.55 -1.32 14.51
C TYR A 268 8.46 -0.76 15.60
N ASP A 269 8.47 -1.39 16.78
CA ASP A 269 9.29 -0.96 17.91
C ASP A 269 10.79 -1.13 17.63
N ALA A 270 11.16 -2.19 16.91
CA ALA A 270 12.54 -2.42 16.50
C ALA A 270 13.05 -1.31 15.57
N ILE A 271 12.24 -0.86 14.61
CA ILE A 271 12.57 0.26 13.72
C ILE A 271 12.74 1.55 14.54
N LEU A 272 11.81 1.86 15.43
CA LEU A 272 11.93 3.05 16.28
C LEU A 272 13.14 3.00 17.23
N ALA A 273 13.61 1.80 17.59
CA ALA A 273 14.83 1.60 18.35
C ALA A 273 16.12 1.71 17.50
N GLY A 274 16.01 1.94 16.20
CA GLY A 274 17.16 2.09 15.29
C GLY A 274 17.56 0.82 14.53
N ASN A 275 16.82 -0.28 14.71
CA ASN A 275 17.11 -1.57 14.07
C ASN A 275 16.31 -1.70 12.76
N TYR A 276 16.81 -1.05 11.70
CA TYR A 276 16.17 -1.08 10.39
C TYR A 276 17.19 -1.08 9.24
N PRO A 277 16.84 -1.66 8.07
CA PRO A 277 17.63 -1.57 6.85
C PRO A 277 17.86 -0.11 6.41
N ARG A 278 19.10 0.21 6.02
CA ARG A 278 19.46 1.54 5.53
C ARG A 278 19.63 1.54 4.01
N ARG A 279 19.35 2.67 3.37
CA ARG A 279 19.46 2.82 1.90
C ARG A 279 20.85 2.55 1.35
N GLU A 280 21.89 2.82 2.15
CA GLU A 280 23.28 2.52 1.77
C GLU A 280 23.53 1.03 1.52
N ASP A 281 22.72 0.16 2.13
CA ASP A 281 22.82 -1.29 2.00
C ASP A 281 21.94 -1.86 0.86
N ASP A 282 21.08 -1.04 0.24
CA ASP A 282 20.11 -1.51 -0.76
C ASP A 282 20.78 -2.14 -1.98
N ALA A 283 21.94 -1.61 -2.40
CA ALA A 283 22.70 -2.14 -3.54
C ALA A 283 23.29 -3.54 -3.28
N ASN A 284 23.52 -3.88 -2.01
CA ASN A 284 24.10 -5.16 -1.60
C ASN A 284 23.03 -6.23 -1.31
N ALA A 285 21.76 -5.84 -1.30
CA ALA A 285 20.69 -6.74 -1.01
C ALA A 285 20.46 -7.76 -2.13
N LYS A 286 20.33 -9.03 -1.74
CA LYS A 286 20.13 -10.11 -2.70
C LYS A 286 18.65 -10.27 -3.02
N ILE A 287 18.32 -10.26 -4.32
CA ILE A 287 16.97 -10.58 -4.82
C ILE A 287 16.48 -11.94 -4.30
N SER A 288 17.39 -12.92 -4.13
CA SER A 288 17.04 -14.24 -3.58
C SER A 288 16.56 -14.18 -2.13
N GLU A 289 17.06 -13.24 -1.33
CA GLU A 289 16.61 -13.04 0.05
C GLU A 289 15.23 -12.40 0.10
N GLU A 290 14.95 -11.46 -0.83
CA GLU A 290 13.61 -10.86 -0.98
C GLU A 290 12.58 -11.89 -1.41
N VAL A 291 12.92 -12.74 -2.39
CA VAL A 291 12.05 -13.85 -2.83
C VAL A 291 11.83 -14.86 -1.71
N LYS A 292 12.83 -15.10 -0.84
CA LYS A 292 12.66 -15.96 0.32
C LYS A 292 11.76 -15.33 1.39
N ALA A 293 11.96 -14.05 1.70
CA ALA A 293 11.14 -13.30 2.65
C ALA A 293 9.67 -13.23 2.19
N ALA A 294 9.47 -13.01 0.89
CA ALA A 294 8.19 -13.12 0.21
C ALA A 294 7.54 -14.48 0.43
N ALA A 295 8.23 -15.56 0.06
CA ALA A 295 7.71 -16.92 0.19
C ALA A 295 7.35 -17.26 1.64
N ASN A 296 8.17 -16.83 2.61
CA ASN A 296 7.89 -17.01 4.03
C ASN A 296 6.64 -16.24 4.47
N SER A 297 6.48 -14.98 4.05
CA SER A 297 5.30 -14.17 4.37
C SER A 297 4.03 -14.74 3.74
N TYR A 298 4.09 -15.21 2.49
CA TYR A 298 2.95 -15.91 1.86
C TYR A 298 2.62 -17.19 2.61
N ARG A 299 3.63 -18.00 2.97
CA ARG A 299 3.43 -19.25 3.72
C ARG A 299 2.83 -18.97 5.10
N GLU A 300 3.27 -17.94 5.79
CA GLU A 300 2.76 -17.53 7.09
C GLU A 300 1.33 -17.00 6.99
N SER A 301 1.05 -16.11 6.02
CA SER A 301 -0.30 -15.63 5.73
C SER A 301 -1.26 -16.78 5.40
N TRP A 302 -0.81 -17.77 4.62
CA TRP A 302 -1.60 -18.98 4.31
C TRP A 302 -1.77 -19.92 5.50
N ALA A 303 -0.76 -20.03 6.36
CA ALA A 303 -0.84 -20.86 7.56
C ALA A 303 -1.75 -20.24 8.64
N GLN A 304 -1.76 -18.91 8.73
CA GLN A 304 -2.55 -18.15 9.70
C GLN A 304 -3.95 -17.80 9.18
N SER A 305 -4.19 -17.84 7.86
CA SER A 305 -5.51 -17.60 7.29
C SER A 305 -6.49 -18.66 7.78
N GLN A 306 -7.59 -18.19 8.37
CA GLN A 306 -8.70 -19.03 8.79
C GLN A 306 -9.84 -19.05 7.75
N ASP A 307 -9.61 -18.47 6.57
CA ASP A 307 -10.60 -18.44 5.49
C ASP A 307 -10.75 -19.84 4.86
N PRO A 308 -11.96 -20.44 4.85
CA PRO A 308 -12.16 -21.78 4.30
C PRO A 308 -11.85 -21.92 2.80
N PHE A 309 -11.97 -20.86 2.00
CA PHE A 309 -11.58 -20.88 0.59
C PHE A 309 -10.06 -21.04 0.44
N ILE A 310 -9.28 -20.34 1.24
CA ILE A 310 -7.82 -20.49 1.28
C ILE A 310 -7.43 -21.89 1.76
N GLY A 311 -8.17 -22.44 2.72
CA GLY A 311 -8.03 -23.83 3.16
C GLY A 311 -8.19 -24.84 2.01
N VAL A 312 -9.26 -24.72 1.20
CA VAL A 312 -9.48 -25.60 0.04
C VAL A 312 -8.38 -25.44 -1.02
N LEU A 313 -7.95 -24.22 -1.32
CA LEU A 313 -6.84 -24.00 -2.26
C LEU A 313 -5.54 -24.64 -1.77
N ARG A 314 -5.25 -24.54 -0.47
CA ARG A 314 -4.11 -25.21 0.17
C ARG A 314 -4.20 -26.72 0.02
N ASP A 315 -5.34 -27.31 0.33
CA ASP A 315 -5.53 -28.76 0.25
C ASP A 315 -5.39 -29.28 -1.19
N VAL A 316 -5.89 -28.52 -2.18
CA VAL A 316 -5.73 -28.85 -3.61
C VAL A 316 -4.26 -28.75 -4.04
N ALA A 317 -3.55 -27.69 -3.62
CA ALA A 317 -2.14 -27.50 -3.94
C ALA A 317 -1.27 -28.60 -3.30
N GLU A 318 -1.48 -28.92 -2.03
CA GLU A 318 -0.81 -30.02 -1.33
C GLU A 318 -1.12 -31.38 -1.98
N GLY A 319 -2.37 -31.60 -2.39
CA GLY A 319 -2.78 -32.79 -3.14
C GLY A 319 -2.05 -32.94 -4.48
N ALA A 320 -1.87 -31.85 -5.22
CA ALA A 320 -1.14 -31.83 -6.49
C ALA A 320 0.37 -32.09 -6.31
N VAL A 321 0.99 -31.49 -5.29
CA VAL A 321 2.41 -31.72 -4.95
C VAL A 321 2.62 -33.19 -4.54
N ASN A 322 1.79 -33.71 -3.64
CA ASN A 322 1.86 -35.11 -3.19
C ASN A 322 1.62 -36.11 -4.34
N ALA A 323 0.74 -35.79 -5.29
CA ALA A 323 0.54 -36.59 -6.49
C ALA A 323 1.77 -36.55 -7.41
N GLY A 324 2.37 -35.37 -7.60
CA GLY A 324 3.61 -35.19 -8.35
C GLY A 324 4.79 -35.97 -7.75
N GLU A 325 4.97 -35.92 -6.43
CA GLU A 325 6.00 -36.70 -5.72
C GLU A 325 5.78 -38.21 -5.84
N ARG A 326 4.54 -38.70 -5.79
CA ARG A 326 4.23 -40.13 -6.01
C ARG A 326 4.54 -40.57 -7.43
N ILE A 327 4.27 -39.72 -8.42
CA ILE A 327 4.60 -39.99 -9.83
C ILE A 327 6.12 -40.01 -10.00
N PHE A 328 6.82 -38.99 -9.50
CA PHE A 328 8.28 -38.89 -9.55
C PHE A 328 8.97 -40.08 -8.86
N ASN A 329 8.53 -40.46 -7.65
CA ASN A 329 9.05 -41.62 -6.93
C ASN A 329 8.75 -42.96 -7.62
N ARG A 330 7.68 -43.06 -8.42
CA ARG A 330 7.40 -44.22 -9.28
C ARG A 330 8.34 -44.31 -10.47
N PHE A 331 8.75 -43.17 -11.03
CA PHE A 331 9.72 -43.11 -12.12
C PHE A 331 11.15 -43.36 -11.60
N ALA A 332 11.53 -42.78 -10.47
CA ALA A 332 12.84 -42.99 -9.85
C ALA A 332 13.06 -44.45 -9.36
N ARG A 333 11.98 -45.20 -9.06
CA ARG A 333 12.05 -46.65 -8.75
C ARG A 333 12.09 -47.55 -9.99
N ARG A 334 11.93 -47.01 -11.19
CA ARG A 334 11.97 -47.77 -12.46
C ARG A 334 13.34 -47.73 -13.15
N GLU A 335 14.28 -46.91 -12.66
CA GLU A 335 15.64 -46.77 -13.18
C GLU A 335 16.72 -47.47 -12.33
N ASN A 336 16.34 -48.32 -11.37
CA ASN A 336 17.26 -49.19 -10.63
C ASN A 336 16.96 -50.67 -10.89
#